data_AF-A0A7V8QHV0-F1
#
_entry.id   AF-A0A7V8QHV0-F1
#
_cell.length_a   1.000
_cell.length_b   1.000
_cell.length_c   1.000
_cell.angle_alpha   90.00
_cell.angle_beta   90.00
_cell.angle_gamma   90.00
#
_symmetry.space_group_name_H-M   'P 1'
#
loop_
_entity.id
_entity.type
_entity.pdbx_description
1 polymer ?
#
loop_
_entity_poly.entity_id
_entity_poly.type
_entity_poly.pdbx_seq_one_letter_code
_entity_poly.pdbx_strand_id
1 'polypeptide(L)'
;MNGKDLAVGGAKVSAAMALAVVISFGLQAWGLEVPTGITEAFAVLIGYVARQVRRAGGVARGSAMSLVLLLVATPALAVEITWDPPTTRDDGVAMDPATEVDHYDLYCGLEQGGPYDAVAYQIPGLTETGQHAVERQDLLPEYGTYHCVMTATDTDGLESGHSQPVQMRWDPAPPNAPTSVLVIE
;
A
#
# COMPACT_ATOMS: atom_id res chain seq x y z
N MET A 1 43.84 -6.75 18.40
CA MET A 1 43.03 -7.57 17.46
C MET A 1 41.59 -7.12 17.58
N ASN A 2 40.95 -6.87 16.43
CA ASN A 2 39.81 -5.96 16.24
C ASN A 2 38.45 -6.51 16.69
N GLY A 3 37.62 -5.61 17.22
CA GLY A 3 36.18 -5.77 17.43
C GLY A 3 35.37 -5.22 16.25
N LYS A 4 35.26 -6.01 15.18
CA LYS A 4 34.25 -5.89 14.13
C LYS A 4 33.67 -7.29 14.00
N ASP A 5 32.38 -7.47 14.28
CA ASP A 5 31.52 -8.58 13.74
C ASP A 5 30.16 -8.78 14.45
N LEU A 6 29.73 -7.91 15.38
CA LEU A 6 28.43 -8.09 16.06
C LEU A 6 27.28 -7.17 15.59
N ALA A 7 27.43 -6.39 14.52
CA ALA A 7 26.48 -5.32 14.17
C ALA A 7 25.55 -5.59 12.96
N VAL A 8 25.55 -6.79 12.37
CA VAL A 8 24.81 -7.02 11.09
C VAL A 8 23.49 -7.78 11.27
N GLY A 9 23.29 -8.47 12.41
CA GLY A 9 22.07 -9.28 12.65
C GLY A 9 20.88 -8.54 13.28
N GLY A 10 21.11 -7.49 14.07
CA GLY A 10 20.06 -6.83 14.86
C GLY A 10 19.18 -5.84 14.08
N ALA A 11 19.72 -5.19 13.06
CA ALA A 11 19.04 -4.12 12.35
C ALA A 11 17.93 -4.63 11.40
N LYS A 12 18.13 -5.79 10.76
CA LYS A 12 17.14 -6.37 9.83
C LYS A 12 15.88 -6.88 10.55
N VAL A 13 16.03 -7.40 11.76
CA VAL A 13 14.90 -7.85 12.59
C VAL A 13 14.10 -6.64 13.12
N SER A 14 14.78 -5.52 13.40
CA SER A 14 14.13 -4.31 13.92
C SER A 14 13.22 -3.61 12.92
N ALA A 15 13.54 -3.66 11.62
CA ALA A 15 12.72 -3.02 10.57
C ALA A 15 11.45 -3.83 10.24
N ALA A 16 11.56 -5.16 10.15
CA ALA A 16 10.39 -6.03 9.96
C ALA A 16 9.43 -6.01 11.17
N MET A 17 9.98 -5.85 12.39
CA MET A 17 9.18 -5.73 13.62
C MET A 17 8.38 -4.42 13.72
N ALA A 18 8.90 -3.30 13.22
CA ALA A 18 8.21 -2.01 13.29
C ALA A 18 7.04 -1.94 12.30
N LEU A 19 7.17 -2.58 11.13
CA LEU A 19 6.15 -2.59 10.09
C LEU A 19 4.89 -3.37 10.52
N ALA A 20 5.06 -4.49 11.25
CA ALA A 20 3.95 -5.32 11.69
C ALA A 20 3.06 -4.63 12.75
N VAL A 21 3.63 -3.90 13.70
CA VAL A 21 2.87 -3.27 14.80
C VAL A 21 1.95 -2.14 14.30
N VAL A 22 2.35 -1.42 13.25
CA VAL A 22 1.58 -0.32 12.66
C VAL A 22 0.32 -0.82 11.95
N ILE A 23 0.41 -1.97 11.28
CA ILE A 23 -0.71 -2.52 10.49
C ILE A 23 -1.89 -2.91 11.41
N SER A 24 -1.63 -3.47 12.59
CA SER A 24 -2.71 -3.96 13.46
C SER A 24 -3.43 -2.90 14.28
N PHE A 25 -2.74 -1.83 14.72
CA PHE A 25 -3.42 -0.71 15.37
C PHE A 25 -4.29 0.09 14.38
N GLY A 26 -3.92 0.10 13.09
CA GLY A 26 -4.76 0.62 12.02
C GLY A 26 -6.05 -0.19 11.85
N LEU A 27 -5.95 -1.51 11.70
CA LEU A 27 -7.12 -2.37 11.45
C LEU A 27 -8.16 -2.36 12.59
N GLN A 28 -7.74 -2.30 13.86
CA GLN A 28 -8.65 -2.29 15.01
C GLN A 28 -9.36 -0.95 15.24
N ALA A 29 -8.79 0.17 14.78
CA ALA A 29 -9.45 1.47 14.86
C ALA A 29 -10.64 1.60 13.87
N TRP A 30 -10.74 0.70 12.90
CA TRP A 30 -11.76 0.69 11.84
C TRP A 30 -12.69 -0.53 11.87
N GLY A 31 -12.59 -1.39 12.88
CA GLY A 31 -13.49 -2.53 13.05
C GLY A 31 -13.27 -3.68 12.05
N LEU A 32 -12.12 -3.75 11.39
CA LEU A 32 -11.77 -4.81 10.44
C LEU A 32 -11.18 -6.02 11.16
N GLU A 33 -11.64 -7.23 10.81
CA GLU A 33 -11.13 -8.48 11.36
C GLU A 33 -9.71 -8.76 10.81
N VAL A 34 -8.78 -9.07 11.72
CA VAL A 34 -7.38 -9.37 11.38
C VAL A 34 -7.30 -10.80 10.84
N PRO A 35 -6.73 -11.05 9.65
CA PRO A 35 -6.55 -12.40 9.10
C PRO A 35 -5.78 -13.30 10.08
N THR A 36 -6.26 -14.52 10.30
CA THR A 36 -5.75 -15.49 11.29
C THR A 36 -4.31 -15.95 11.05
N GLY A 37 -3.70 -15.63 9.90
CA GLY A 37 -2.26 -15.85 9.68
C GLY A 37 -1.34 -14.83 10.37
N ILE A 38 -1.90 -13.70 10.81
CA ILE A 38 -1.17 -12.60 11.46
C ILE A 38 -1.10 -12.81 12.98
N THR A 39 -1.98 -13.63 13.59
CA THR A 39 -2.05 -13.78 15.05
C THR A 39 -0.85 -14.51 15.69
N GLU A 40 -0.20 -15.45 15.01
CA GLU A 40 0.95 -16.18 15.58
C GLU A 40 2.23 -15.34 15.65
N ALA A 41 2.51 -14.54 14.61
CA ALA A 41 3.64 -13.60 14.61
C ALA A 41 3.48 -12.54 15.72
N PHE A 42 2.24 -12.17 16.04
CA PHE A 42 1.90 -11.17 17.05
C PHE A 42 2.02 -11.69 18.48
N ALA A 43 1.61 -12.94 18.74
CA ALA A 43 1.80 -13.57 20.05
C ALA A 43 3.31 -13.70 20.40
N VAL A 44 4.15 -13.98 19.40
CA VAL A 44 5.61 -13.99 19.55
C VAL A 44 6.15 -12.59 19.79
N LEU A 45 5.63 -11.56 19.11
CA LEU A 45 6.03 -10.16 19.28
C LEU A 45 5.67 -9.62 20.67
N ILE A 46 4.42 -9.78 21.10
CA ILE A 46 3.93 -9.38 22.43
C ILE A 46 4.69 -10.17 23.51
N GLY A 47 4.91 -11.47 23.29
CA GLY A 47 5.69 -12.32 24.18
C GLY A 47 7.18 -11.95 24.24
N TYR A 48 7.74 -11.37 23.18
CA TYR A 48 9.12 -10.87 23.14
C TYR A 48 9.22 -9.52 23.85
N VAL A 49 8.31 -8.57 23.57
CA VAL A 49 8.24 -7.27 24.23
C VAL A 49 7.98 -7.44 25.74
N ALA A 50 7.04 -8.30 26.13
CA ALA A 50 6.78 -8.60 27.54
C ALA A 50 7.99 -9.27 28.23
N ARG A 51 8.79 -10.07 27.51
CA ARG A 51 10.05 -10.64 28.02
C ARG A 51 11.16 -9.59 28.15
N GLN A 52 11.25 -8.64 27.23
CA GLN A 52 12.19 -7.53 27.31
C GLN A 52 11.85 -6.60 28.49
N VAL A 53 10.55 -6.32 28.71
CA VAL A 53 10.08 -5.55 29.88
C VAL A 53 10.31 -6.30 31.20
N ARG A 54 10.09 -7.63 31.26
CA ARG A 54 10.41 -8.41 32.47
C ARG A 54 11.91 -8.54 32.73
N ARG A 55 12.74 -8.65 31.70
CA ARG A 55 14.21 -8.66 31.85
C ARG A 55 14.75 -7.30 32.29
N ALA A 56 14.08 -6.20 31.94
CA ALA A 56 14.35 -4.87 32.47
C ALA A 56 13.79 -4.62 33.89
N GLY A 57 12.97 -5.54 34.42
CA GLY A 57 12.31 -5.45 35.72
C GLY A 57 13.14 -5.89 36.93
N GLY A 58 14.47 -5.95 36.80
CA GLY A 58 15.38 -6.20 37.89
C GLY A 58 16.41 -5.09 37.97
N VAL A 59 16.26 -4.22 38.97
CA VAL A 59 17.18 -3.11 39.32
C VAL A 59 16.98 -1.83 38.52
N ALA A 60 16.09 -0.94 39.01
CA ALA A 60 16.44 0.45 39.33
C ALA A 60 15.21 1.20 39.84
N ARG A 61 15.14 1.40 41.15
CA ARG A 61 14.38 2.52 41.72
C ARG A 61 15.05 3.81 41.23
N GLY A 62 14.33 4.61 40.46
CA GLY A 62 14.72 5.98 40.12
C GLY A 62 15.39 6.13 38.75
N SER A 63 14.57 6.14 37.70
CA SER A 63 14.69 7.07 36.56
C SER A 63 13.58 6.71 35.57
N ALA A 64 12.67 7.64 35.33
CA ALA A 64 11.67 7.53 34.29
C ALA A 64 12.37 7.55 32.92
N MET A 65 12.62 6.38 32.34
CA MET A 65 13.12 6.27 30.97
C MET A 65 11.92 6.44 30.03
N SER A 66 11.70 7.67 29.57
CA SER A 66 10.69 7.99 28.55
C SER A 66 10.99 7.24 27.26
N LEU A 67 10.17 6.24 26.96
CA LEU A 67 10.14 5.57 25.66
C LEU A 67 9.44 6.51 24.67
N VAL A 68 10.22 7.28 23.91
CA VAL A 68 9.70 8.12 22.83
C VAL A 68 9.42 7.22 21.64
N LEU A 69 8.13 6.94 21.39
CA LEU A 69 7.66 6.25 20.19
C LEU A 69 7.59 7.27 19.05
N LEU A 70 8.60 7.29 18.16
CA LEU A 70 8.61 8.16 16.99
C LEU A 70 7.70 7.54 15.91
N LEU A 71 6.47 8.05 15.78
CA LEU A 71 5.54 7.64 14.73
C LEU A 71 5.99 8.28 13.42
N VAL A 72 6.63 7.51 12.54
CA VAL A 72 6.97 7.97 11.18
C VAL A 72 5.71 7.87 10.33
N ALA A 73 5.02 9.00 10.13
CA ALA A 73 3.96 9.10 9.14
C ALA A 73 4.60 9.05 7.74
N THR A 74 4.61 7.88 7.10
CA THR A 74 4.93 7.78 5.68
C THR A 74 3.80 8.44 4.89
N PRO A 75 4.06 9.41 4.00
CA PRO A 75 3.03 9.89 3.10
C PRO A 75 2.60 8.69 2.25
N ALA A 76 1.31 8.33 2.32
CA ALA A 76 0.76 7.32 1.42
C ALA A 76 0.84 7.89 0.00
N LEU A 77 1.84 7.43 -0.78
CA LEU A 77 1.97 7.73 -2.21
C LEU A 77 1.03 6.84 -3.06
N ALA A 78 0.31 5.94 -2.40
CA ALA A 78 -0.72 5.12 -3.00
C ALA A 78 -1.96 5.96 -3.33
N VAL A 79 -2.47 5.77 -4.54
CA VAL A 79 -3.81 6.18 -4.96
C VAL A 79 -4.71 4.97 -4.81
N GLU A 80 -5.88 5.18 -4.21
CA GLU A 80 -6.94 4.18 -4.17
C GLU A 80 -7.84 4.37 -5.40
N ILE A 81 -7.94 3.33 -6.21
CA ILE A 81 -8.84 3.25 -7.36
C ILE A 81 -10.08 2.50 -6.88
N THR A 82 -11.25 3.06 -7.14
CA THR A 82 -12.54 2.44 -6.80
C THR A 82 -13.45 2.37 -8.02
N TRP A 83 -14.15 1.26 -8.19
CA TRP A 83 -15.11 1.02 -9.27
C TRP A 83 -16.20 0.05 -8.80
N ASP A 84 -17.30 -0.02 -9.56
CA ASP A 84 -18.32 -1.04 -9.38
C ASP A 84 -18.03 -2.20 -10.35
N PRO A 85 -17.69 -3.41 -9.88
CA PRO A 85 -17.44 -4.55 -10.76
C PRO A 85 -18.67 -4.92 -11.61
N PRO A 86 -18.48 -5.36 -12.87
CA PRO A 86 -19.60 -5.79 -13.70
C PRO A 86 -20.25 -7.07 -13.13
N THR A 87 -21.58 -7.07 -13.05
CA THR A 87 -22.38 -8.22 -12.58
C THR A 87 -23.24 -8.82 -13.68
N THR A 88 -23.16 -8.26 -14.89
CA THR A 88 -23.85 -8.74 -16.09
C THR A 88 -22.97 -8.55 -17.30
N ARG A 89 -23.01 -9.52 -18.22
CA ARG A 89 -22.43 -9.40 -19.56
C ARG A 89 -23.30 -8.54 -20.48
N ASP A 90 -22.78 -8.17 -21.64
CA ASP A 90 -23.49 -7.36 -22.65
C ASP A 90 -24.75 -8.04 -23.22
N ASP A 91 -24.81 -9.38 -23.15
CA ASP A 91 -25.99 -10.18 -23.51
C ASP A 91 -27.04 -10.27 -22.39
N GLY A 92 -26.77 -9.64 -21.23
CA GLY A 92 -27.63 -9.63 -20.05
C GLY A 92 -27.51 -10.87 -19.16
N VAL A 93 -26.61 -11.80 -19.48
CA VAL A 93 -26.34 -12.95 -18.60
C VAL A 93 -25.64 -12.46 -17.34
N ALA A 94 -26.16 -12.86 -16.18
CA ALA A 94 -25.53 -12.56 -14.90
C ALA A 94 -24.14 -13.18 -14.81
N MET A 95 -23.21 -12.47 -14.22
CA MET A 95 -21.85 -12.94 -13.95
C MET A 95 -21.42 -12.60 -12.53
N ASP A 96 -20.59 -13.45 -11.95
CA ASP A 96 -19.96 -13.22 -10.66
C ASP A 96 -18.55 -12.61 -10.84
N PRO A 97 -18.36 -11.31 -10.51
CA PRO A 97 -17.06 -10.67 -10.68
C PRO A 97 -15.95 -11.30 -9.82
N ALA A 98 -16.30 -11.97 -8.71
CA ALA A 98 -15.31 -12.60 -7.83
C ALA A 98 -14.73 -13.90 -8.40
N THR A 99 -15.32 -14.45 -9.46
CA THR A 99 -14.88 -15.73 -10.06
C THR A 99 -14.74 -15.69 -11.57
N GLU A 100 -15.44 -14.79 -12.26
CA GLU A 100 -15.49 -14.74 -13.73
C GLU A 100 -14.66 -13.61 -14.34
N VAL A 101 -14.19 -12.63 -13.57
CA VAL A 101 -13.29 -11.57 -14.06
C VAL A 101 -11.84 -11.95 -13.81
N ASP A 102 -11.05 -12.02 -14.89
CA ASP A 102 -9.62 -12.36 -14.84
C ASP A 102 -8.76 -11.14 -14.47
N HIS A 103 -9.00 -9.99 -15.09
CA HIS A 103 -8.33 -8.72 -14.79
C HIS A 103 -9.12 -7.51 -15.27
N TYR A 104 -8.69 -6.33 -14.83
CA TYR A 104 -9.10 -5.04 -15.35
C TYR A 104 -7.91 -4.32 -15.95
N ASP A 105 -8.11 -3.70 -17.11
CA ASP A 105 -7.11 -2.84 -17.73
C ASP A 105 -7.53 -1.38 -17.58
N LEU A 106 -6.62 -0.59 -17.01
CA LEU A 106 -6.78 0.84 -16.87
C LEU A 106 -5.99 1.53 -17.98
N TYR A 107 -6.68 2.36 -18.75
CA TYR A 107 -6.10 3.15 -19.83
C TYR A 107 -6.16 4.61 -19.43
N CYS A 108 -5.06 5.34 -19.56
CA CYS A 108 -5.00 6.76 -19.21
C CYS A 108 -4.35 7.56 -20.34
N GLY A 109 -5.00 8.64 -20.78
CA GLY A 109 -4.49 9.55 -21.81
C GLY A 109 -4.54 11.01 -21.34
N LEU A 110 -3.77 11.89 -21.96
CA LEU A 110 -3.77 13.32 -21.66
C LEU A 110 -4.95 14.06 -22.33
N GLU A 111 -5.53 13.48 -23.38
CA GLU A 111 -6.65 14.05 -24.13
C GLU A 111 -8.00 13.54 -23.60
N GLN A 112 -8.94 14.45 -23.41
CA GLN A 112 -10.29 14.10 -22.98
C GLN A 112 -11.00 13.31 -24.10
N GLY A 113 -11.40 12.07 -23.78
CA GLY A 113 -12.07 11.19 -24.75
C GLY A 113 -11.13 10.29 -25.53
N GLY A 114 -9.83 10.31 -25.22
CA GLY A 114 -8.81 9.50 -25.88
C GLY A 114 -7.97 10.29 -26.89
N PRO A 115 -7.00 9.64 -27.53
CA PRO A 115 -6.88 8.18 -27.65
C PRO A 115 -6.40 7.47 -26.36
N TYR A 116 -6.83 6.21 -26.20
CA TYR A 116 -6.48 5.32 -25.09
C TYR A 116 -5.67 4.13 -25.64
N ASP A 117 -4.48 4.41 -26.17
CA ASP A 117 -3.76 3.47 -27.05
C ASP A 117 -3.00 2.36 -26.32
N ALA A 118 -2.79 2.49 -25.01
CA ALA A 118 -2.03 1.53 -24.22
C ALA A 118 -2.60 1.36 -22.82
N VAL A 119 -2.50 0.13 -22.32
CA VAL A 119 -2.77 -0.20 -20.92
C VAL A 119 -1.76 0.54 -20.05
N ALA A 120 -2.24 1.43 -19.20
CA ALA A 120 -1.41 2.14 -18.23
C ALA A 120 -1.12 1.25 -17.02
N TYR A 121 -2.10 0.46 -16.58
CA TYR A 121 -1.95 -0.44 -15.45
C TYR A 121 -2.96 -1.59 -15.53
N GLN A 122 -2.54 -2.80 -15.20
CA GLN A 122 -3.41 -3.97 -15.13
C GLN A 122 -3.67 -4.32 -13.66
N ILE A 123 -4.94 -4.36 -13.28
CA ILE A 123 -5.41 -4.74 -11.95
C ILE A 123 -5.81 -6.22 -12.01
N PRO A 124 -5.29 -7.09 -11.13
CA PRO A 124 -5.75 -8.48 -11.09
C PRO A 124 -7.26 -8.53 -10.78
N GLY A 125 -7.96 -9.48 -11.39
CA GLY A 125 -9.39 -9.68 -11.21
C GLY A 125 -9.73 -10.32 -9.86
N LEU A 126 -10.91 -10.93 -9.79
CA LEU A 126 -11.44 -11.59 -8.59
C LEU A 126 -11.59 -10.62 -7.40
N THR A 127 -11.77 -9.32 -7.67
CA THR A 127 -12.01 -8.30 -6.66
C THR A 127 -13.52 -8.10 -6.51
N GLU A 128 -14.11 -8.59 -5.41
CA GLU A 128 -15.54 -8.44 -5.16
C GLU A 128 -15.96 -6.98 -4.92
N THR A 129 -15.07 -6.18 -4.32
CA THR A 129 -15.39 -4.82 -3.85
C THR A 129 -15.00 -3.69 -4.81
N GLY A 130 -14.30 -4.02 -5.90
CA GLY A 130 -13.81 -3.03 -6.89
C GLY A 130 -12.91 -1.97 -6.28
N GLN A 131 -11.87 -2.38 -5.54
CA GLN A 131 -10.90 -1.47 -4.93
C GLN A 131 -9.48 -1.97 -5.16
N HIS A 132 -8.57 -1.06 -5.51
CA HIS A 132 -7.15 -1.37 -5.66
C HIS A 132 -6.27 -0.19 -5.28
N ALA A 133 -5.19 -0.47 -4.55
CA ALA A 133 -4.19 0.53 -4.19
C ALA A 133 -2.97 0.39 -5.10
N VAL A 134 -2.57 1.48 -5.74
CA VAL A 134 -1.40 1.54 -6.63
C VAL A 134 -0.60 2.80 -6.36
N GLU A 135 0.73 2.74 -6.45
CA GLU A 135 1.53 3.95 -6.38
C GLU A 135 1.29 4.80 -7.62
N ARG A 136 1.13 6.12 -7.43
CA ARG A 136 0.80 7.02 -8.54
C ARG A 136 1.81 6.96 -9.71
N GLN A 137 3.08 6.70 -9.39
CA GLN A 137 4.18 6.57 -10.34
C GLN A 137 4.16 5.27 -11.16
N ASP A 138 3.48 4.22 -10.65
CA ASP A 138 3.29 2.98 -11.39
C ASP A 138 2.10 3.09 -12.35
N LEU A 139 1.18 4.02 -12.07
CA LEU A 139 -0.02 4.26 -12.87
C LEU A 139 0.19 5.33 -13.95
N LEU A 140 0.91 6.41 -13.64
CA LEU A 140 1.14 7.52 -14.55
C LEU A 140 2.63 7.68 -14.88
N PRO A 141 3.01 7.87 -16.16
CA PRO A 141 4.41 8.01 -16.54
C PRO A 141 5.02 9.35 -16.12
N GLU A 142 4.21 10.41 -16.04
CA GLU A 142 4.67 11.77 -15.71
C GLU A 142 3.58 12.61 -15.03
N TYR A 143 3.98 13.76 -14.48
CA TYR A 143 3.05 14.75 -13.92
C TYR A 143 2.12 15.30 -15.00
N GLY A 144 0.85 15.49 -14.66
CA GLY A 144 -0.15 15.99 -15.59
C GLY A 144 -1.58 15.74 -15.17
N THR A 145 -2.50 16.08 -16.07
CA THR A 145 -3.92 15.75 -15.96
C THR A 145 -4.25 14.67 -16.98
N TYR A 146 -4.73 13.54 -16.49
CA TYR A 146 -5.07 12.37 -17.29
C TYR A 146 -6.57 12.12 -17.23
N HIS A 147 -7.09 11.58 -18.32
CA HIS A 147 -8.41 11.02 -18.44
C HIS A 147 -8.24 9.51 -18.51
N CYS A 148 -8.83 8.79 -17.56
CA CYS A 148 -8.69 7.35 -17.43
C CYS A 148 -10.02 6.64 -17.65
N VAL A 149 -9.97 5.53 -18.37
CA VAL A 149 -11.09 4.59 -18.60
C VAL A 149 -10.63 3.19 -18.26
N MET A 150 -11.57 2.31 -17.93
CA MET A 150 -11.29 0.94 -17.52
C MET A 150 -12.07 -0.05 -18.39
N THR A 151 -11.47 -1.19 -18.71
CA THR A 151 -12.16 -2.38 -19.21
C THR A 151 -12.05 -3.52 -18.21
N ALA A 152 -12.94 -4.51 -18.33
CA ALA A 152 -12.84 -5.77 -17.64
C ALA A 152 -12.68 -6.89 -18.66
N THR A 153 -11.75 -7.81 -18.40
CA THR A 153 -11.54 -9.02 -19.20
C THR A 153 -11.99 -10.22 -18.38
N ASP A 154 -12.91 -11.01 -18.93
CA ASP A 154 -13.39 -12.22 -18.27
C ASP A 154 -12.42 -13.40 -18.42
N THR A 155 -12.67 -14.49 -17.68
CA THR A 155 -11.84 -15.71 -17.71
C THR A 155 -11.84 -16.45 -19.05
N ASP A 156 -12.76 -16.11 -19.96
CA ASP A 156 -12.79 -16.61 -21.34
C ASP A 156 -11.99 -15.70 -22.31
N GLY A 157 -11.42 -14.60 -21.81
CA GLY A 157 -10.64 -13.64 -22.56
C GLY A 157 -11.48 -12.62 -23.34
N LEU A 158 -12.76 -12.44 -22.97
CA LEU A 158 -13.63 -11.44 -23.58
C LEU A 158 -13.49 -10.12 -22.81
N GLU A 159 -13.12 -9.06 -23.54
CA GLU A 159 -12.94 -7.71 -22.99
C GLU A 159 -14.23 -6.87 -23.18
N SER A 160 -14.59 -6.11 -22.16
CA SER A 160 -15.70 -5.16 -22.20
C SER A 160 -15.39 -3.90 -23.00
N GLY A 161 -16.40 -3.07 -23.25
CA GLY A 161 -16.17 -1.68 -23.63
C GLY A 161 -15.55 -0.84 -22.50
N HIS A 162 -15.06 0.35 -22.83
CA HIS A 162 -14.57 1.33 -21.86
C HIS A 162 -15.66 1.81 -20.92
N SER A 163 -15.30 2.01 -19.64
CA SER A 163 -16.09 2.75 -18.67
C SER A 163 -16.20 4.24 -19.00
N GLN A 164 -16.99 4.98 -18.22
CA GLN A 164 -17.01 6.44 -18.30
C GLN A 164 -15.66 7.02 -17.84
N PRO A 165 -15.13 8.05 -18.54
CA PRO A 165 -13.82 8.60 -18.21
C PRO A 165 -13.83 9.35 -16.88
N VAL A 166 -12.80 9.11 -16.07
CA VAL A 166 -12.53 9.85 -14.83
C VAL A 166 -11.26 10.68 -15.01
N GLN A 167 -11.25 11.90 -14.46
CA GLN A 167 -10.07 12.76 -14.48
C GLN A 167 -9.20 12.51 -13.26
N MET A 168 -7.91 12.28 -13.48
CA MET A 168 -6.89 12.18 -12.44
C MET A 168 -5.82 13.24 -12.64
N ARG A 169 -5.39 13.89 -11.55
CA ARG A 169 -4.36 14.93 -11.59
C ARG A 169 -3.18 14.56 -10.72
N TRP A 170 -1.98 14.73 -11.26
CA TRP A 170 -0.72 14.57 -10.56
C TRP A 170 0.16 15.80 -10.69
N ASP A 171 0.30 16.54 -9.60
CA ASP A 171 1.19 17.70 -9.52
C ASP A 171 2.51 17.36 -8.81
N PRO A 172 3.63 17.97 -9.21
CA PRO A 172 4.89 17.85 -8.49
C PRO A 172 4.81 18.53 -7.11
N ALA A 173 5.44 17.90 -6.12
CA ALA A 173 5.66 18.50 -4.81
C ALA A 173 7.05 19.19 -4.76
N PRO A 174 7.19 20.33 -4.06
CA PRO A 174 8.49 20.94 -3.87
C PRO A 174 9.43 20.04 -3.06
N PRO A 175 10.76 20.07 -3.32
CA PRO A 175 11.72 19.30 -2.54
C PRO A 175 11.81 19.83 -1.09
N ASN A 176 12.20 18.96 -0.16
CA ASN A 176 12.51 19.36 1.21
C ASN A 176 13.76 20.25 1.25
N ALA A 177 13.81 21.17 2.23
CA ALA A 177 14.97 22.04 2.43
C ALA A 177 16.24 21.22 2.75
N PRO A 178 17.44 21.65 2.29
CA PRO A 178 18.70 21.02 2.67
C PRO A 178 18.94 21.11 4.18
N THR A 179 19.36 20.01 4.82
CA THR A 179 19.52 19.94 6.29
C THR A 179 20.97 20.04 6.77
N SER A 180 21.96 20.12 5.89
CA SER A 180 23.39 20.05 6.28
C SER A 180 24.28 20.90 5.39
N VAL A 181 24.21 22.22 5.57
CA VAL A 181 25.15 23.15 4.91
C VAL A 181 26.41 23.26 5.78
N LEU A 182 27.53 22.79 5.26
CA LEU A 182 28.86 23.00 5.84
C LEU A 182 29.59 24.07 5.04
N VAL A 183 30.04 25.13 5.71
CA VAL A 183 30.93 26.15 5.14
C VAL A 183 32.34 25.84 5.60
N ILE A 184 33.27 25.69 4.64
CA ILE A 184 34.70 25.49 4.91
C ILE A 184 35.40 26.78 4.50
N GLU A 185 36.16 27.36 5.42
CA GLU A 185 37.05 28.51 5.19
C GLU A 185 38.50 28.04 4.96
#